data_AF-A0ABD5RU83-F1
#
_entry.id   AF-A0ABD5RU83-F1
#
_cell.length_a   1.000
_cell.length_b   1.000
_cell.length_c   1.000
_cell.angle_alpha   90.00
_cell.angle_beta   90.00
_cell.angle_gamma   90.00
#
_symmetry.space_group_name_H-M   'P 1'
#
loop_
_entity.id
_entity.type
_entity.pdbx_description
1 polymer ?
#
loop_
_entity_poly.entity_id
_entity_poly.type
_entity_poly.pdbx_seq_one_letter_code
_entity_poly.pdbx_strand_id
1 'polypeptide(L)'
;MSGTENQQPIPRAMIHKRILDVAESHPQIAISTIASRVSGADSELVERVLDEYGDPNQEQTPANKADPSATMSQSQTPPGADKTELHTETDVATKFGDDVGPKQLMTLEAIYEHPDASQRQLADLLDVSHSTISHRLSEIEGFDWENRWSIVKDFFEDADTDGKISSQEMGDRLDQLEQQIESLDRSPESPFKDVELAHKVIHACIESENISVEEELRILKSVAVDN
;
A
#
# COMPACT_ATOMS: atom_id res chain seq x y z
N MET A 1 -14.78 58.43 -5.25
CA MET A 1 -15.23 57.21 -5.96
C MET A 1 -13.99 56.49 -6.44
N SER A 2 -13.70 55.32 -5.85
CA SER A 2 -12.98 54.19 -6.46
C SER A 2 -13.12 53.05 -5.45
N GLY A 3 -13.97 52.08 -5.79
CA GLY A 3 -14.24 50.92 -4.97
C GLY A 3 -12.98 50.05 -4.87
N THR A 4 -12.59 49.73 -3.65
CA THR A 4 -11.71 48.60 -3.35
C THR A 4 -12.45 47.34 -3.78
N GLU A 5 -12.16 46.89 -5.00
CA GLU A 5 -12.67 45.64 -5.54
C GLU A 5 -12.24 44.48 -4.62
N ASN A 6 -13.25 43.77 -4.14
CA ASN A 6 -13.18 42.71 -3.14
C ASN A 6 -12.38 41.52 -3.68
N GLN A 7 -11.06 41.56 -3.51
CA GLN A 7 -10.14 40.48 -3.87
C GLN A 7 -10.23 39.39 -2.80
N GLN A 8 -11.35 38.66 -2.78
CA GLN A 8 -11.47 37.47 -1.93
C GLN A 8 -10.38 36.48 -2.35
N PRO A 9 -9.57 35.94 -1.42
CA PRO A 9 -8.49 35.02 -1.75
C PRO A 9 -9.10 33.77 -2.35
N ILE A 10 -8.90 33.61 -3.66
CA ILE A 10 -9.35 32.43 -4.39
C ILE A 10 -8.67 31.22 -3.74
N PRO A 11 -9.41 30.15 -3.40
CA PRO A 11 -8.83 28.95 -2.82
C PRO A 11 -7.70 28.41 -3.73
N ARG A 12 -6.55 28.02 -3.15
CA ARG A 12 -5.37 27.57 -3.92
C ARG A 12 -5.69 26.48 -4.93
N ALA A 13 -6.57 25.55 -4.58
CA ALA A 13 -7.06 24.50 -5.48
C ALA A 13 -7.76 25.06 -6.73
N MET A 14 -8.50 26.15 -6.61
CA MET A 14 -9.14 26.81 -7.76
C MET A 14 -8.12 27.59 -8.61
N ILE A 15 -7.04 28.09 -8.01
CA ILE A 15 -5.93 28.74 -8.74
C ILE A 15 -5.19 27.69 -9.59
N HIS A 16 -4.84 26.54 -9.00
CA HIS A 16 -4.16 25.45 -9.70
C HIS A 16 -4.99 24.93 -10.87
N LYS A 17 -6.29 24.67 -10.65
CA LYS A 17 -7.22 24.26 -11.70
C LYS A 17 -7.25 25.26 -12.86
N ARG A 18 -7.26 26.56 -12.55
CA ARG A 18 -7.36 27.62 -13.55
C ARG A 18 -6.05 27.83 -14.32
N ILE A 19 -4.90 27.53 -13.71
CA ILE A 19 -3.60 27.48 -14.39
C ILE A 19 -3.60 26.34 -15.42
N LEU A 20 -4.03 25.14 -15.02
CA LEU A 20 -4.08 23.96 -15.89
C LEU A 20 -5.08 24.12 -17.05
N ASP A 21 -6.26 24.68 -16.78
CA ASP A 21 -7.30 24.96 -17.80
C ASP A 21 -6.79 25.93 -18.89
N VAL A 22 -6.04 26.97 -18.49
CA VAL A 22 -5.44 27.92 -19.43
C VAL A 22 -4.30 27.29 -20.23
N ALA A 23 -3.47 26.46 -19.59
CA ALA A 23 -2.39 25.72 -20.25
C ALA A 23 -2.95 24.70 -21.28
N GLU A 24 -3.98 23.94 -20.89
CA GLU A 24 -4.69 22.98 -21.76
C GLU A 24 -5.35 23.69 -22.96
N SER A 25 -6.00 24.83 -22.72
CA SER A 25 -6.68 25.58 -23.78
C SER A 25 -5.72 26.33 -24.71
N HIS A 26 -4.49 26.64 -24.28
CA HIS A 26 -3.51 27.41 -25.05
C HIS A 26 -2.09 26.81 -24.94
N PRO A 27 -1.84 25.65 -25.57
CA PRO A 27 -0.55 24.94 -25.60
C PRO A 27 0.74 25.74 -25.83
N GLN A 28 0.63 26.85 -26.55
CA GLN A 28 1.77 27.62 -27.07
C GLN A 28 2.09 28.85 -26.20
N ILE A 29 1.34 29.07 -25.12
CA ILE A 29 1.42 30.29 -24.32
C ILE A 29 2.56 30.20 -23.30
N ALA A 30 3.32 31.29 -23.14
CA ALA A 30 4.43 31.32 -22.19
C ALA A 30 3.93 31.33 -20.74
N ILE A 31 4.70 30.71 -19.82
CA ILE A 31 4.43 30.63 -18.37
C ILE A 31 4.08 32.01 -17.75
N SER A 32 4.82 33.06 -18.14
CA SER A 32 4.59 34.44 -17.70
C SER A 32 3.24 35.02 -18.15
N THR A 33 2.75 34.56 -19.31
CA THR A 33 1.47 34.98 -19.86
C THR A 33 0.31 34.21 -19.22
N ILE A 34 0.53 32.96 -18.79
CA ILE A 34 -0.42 32.19 -17.97
C ILE A 34 -0.59 32.88 -16.61
N ALA A 35 0.52 33.22 -15.94
CA ALA A 35 0.51 33.93 -14.66
C ALA A 35 -0.27 35.25 -14.74
N SER A 36 -0.08 36.01 -15.82
CA SER A 36 -0.80 37.27 -16.05
C SER A 36 -2.32 37.10 -16.25
N ARG A 37 -2.78 35.93 -16.72
CA ARG A 37 -4.21 35.63 -16.95
C ARG A 37 -4.92 35.09 -15.70
N VAL A 38 -4.17 34.49 -14.78
CA VAL A 38 -4.73 33.91 -13.55
C VAL A 38 -4.47 34.86 -12.39
N SER A 39 -5.52 35.56 -11.94
CA SER A 39 -5.43 36.46 -10.79
C SER A 39 -4.95 35.71 -9.54
N GLY A 40 -3.75 36.06 -9.06
CA GLY A 40 -3.11 35.43 -7.90
C GLY A 40 -2.12 34.31 -8.22
N ALA A 41 -1.70 34.17 -9.49
CA ALA A 41 -0.62 33.28 -9.89
C ALA A 41 0.61 34.07 -10.35
N ASP A 42 1.77 33.70 -9.81
CA ASP A 42 3.08 34.13 -10.29
C ASP A 42 3.69 33.06 -11.18
N SER A 43 4.68 33.43 -12.01
CA SER A 43 5.36 32.51 -12.94
C SER A 43 5.93 31.27 -12.24
N GLU A 44 6.46 31.42 -11.02
CA GLU A 44 6.96 30.30 -10.21
C GLU A 44 5.84 29.36 -9.73
N LEU A 45 4.65 29.90 -9.45
CA LEU A 45 3.50 29.08 -9.07
C LEU A 45 2.99 28.29 -10.28
N VAL A 46 2.99 28.90 -11.46
CA VAL A 46 2.62 28.23 -12.71
C VAL A 46 3.59 27.10 -13.01
N GLU A 47 4.89 27.33 -12.91
CA GLU A 47 5.91 26.30 -13.14
C GLU A 47 5.76 25.13 -12.15
N ARG A 48 5.58 25.41 -10.85
CA ARG A 48 5.37 24.38 -9.83
C ARG A 48 4.09 23.56 -10.07
N VAL A 49 3.01 24.21 -10.50
CA VAL A 49 1.75 23.51 -10.81
C VAL A 49 1.88 22.66 -12.07
N LEU A 50 2.59 23.12 -13.09
CA LEU A 50 2.84 22.32 -14.30
C LEU A 50 3.82 21.17 -14.05
N ASP A 51 4.77 21.32 -13.13
CA ASP A 51 5.66 20.23 -12.69
C ASP A 51 4.92 19.19 -11.83
N GLU A 52 4.06 19.64 -10.91
CA GLU A 52 3.32 18.78 -9.98
C GLU A 52 2.14 18.04 -10.63
N TYR A 53 1.46 18.66 -11.60
CA TYR A 53 0.30 18.08 -12.29
C TYR A 53 0.58 17.65 -13.73
N GLY A 54 1.77 17.95 -14.26
CA GLY A 54 2.13 17.75 -15.66
C GLY A 54 1.61 18.87 -16.56
N ASP A 55 2.38 19.23 -17.59
CA ASP A 55 1.89 20.09 -18.67
C ASP A 55 0.94 19.24 -19.55
N PRO A 56 -0.36 19.57 -19.60
CA PRO A 56 -1.35 18.79 -20.35
C PRO A 56 -1.08 18.74 -21.86
N ASN A 57 -0.18 19.57 -22.38
CA ASN A 57 0.21 19.58 -23.78
C ASN A 57 1.64 19.05 -24.03
N GLN A 58 2.44 18.77 -23.00
CA GLN A 58 3.68 18.02 -23.25
C GLN A 58 3.35 16.54 -23.37
N GLU A 59 3.12 16.11 -24.62
CA GLU A 59 3.44 14.74 -25.01
C GLU A 59 4.83 14.43 -24.47
N GLN A 60 4.95 13.37 -23.68
CA GLN A 60 6.19 12.93 -23.05
C GLN A 60 7.30 12.85 -24.10
N THR A 61 8.12 13.89 -24.23
CA THR A 61 9.40 13.74 -24.90
C THR A 61 10.27 12.96 -23.93
N PRO A 62 10.68 11.71 -24.24
CA PRO A 62 11.64 11.03 -23.41
C PRO A 62 12.92 11.86 -23.48
N ALA A 63 13.27 12.51 -22.38
CA ALA A 63 14.59 13.10 -22.21
C ALA A 63 15.62 11.97 -22.01
N ASN A 64 15.74 11.09 -22.99
CA ASN A 64 16.87 10.21 -23.17
C ASN A 64 17.93 10.99 -23.96
N LYS A 65 18.89 11.58 -23.25
CA LYS A 65 20.21 11.86 -23.81
C LYS A 65 21.19 10.84 -23.23
N ALA A 66 21.33 9.73 -23.94
CA ALA A 66 22.51 8.89 -23.85
C ALA A 66 23.68 9.55 -24.60
N ASP A 67 24.88 9.62 -23.99
CA ASP A 67 26.10 8.84 -24.34
C ASP A 67 27.34 9.44 -23.60
N PRO A 68 28.57 8.84 -23.60
CA PRO A 68 29.06 7.96 -22.54
C PRO A 68 30.46 8.36 -21.99
N SER A 69 30.90 7.67 -20.93
CA SER A 69 32.31 7.36 -20.57
C SER A 69 33.34 8.49 -20.36
N ALA A 70 33.76 8.71 -19.10
CA ALA A 70 35.16 8.54 -18.63
C ALA A 70 35.43 9.09 -17.20
N THR A 71 35.78 8.17 -16.29
CA THR A 71 36.99 8.20 -15.41
C THR A 71 37.11 9.17 -14.21
N MET A 72 36.96 8.55 -13.02
CA MET A 72 37.77 8.60 -11.76
C MET A 72 37.57 9.65 -10.64
N SER A 73 37.43 9.06 -9.44
CA SER A 73 37.87 9.48 -8.08
C SER A 73 37.15 10.68 -7.44
N GLN A 74 36.79 10.70 -6.15
CA GLN A 74 37.10 9.85 -5.00
C GLN A 74 36.13 10.23 -3.85
N SER A 75 35.75 9.23 -3.05
CA SER A 75 35.62 9.25 -1.58
C SER A 75 34.63 10.20 -0.88
N GLN A 76 33.59 9.62 -0.24
CA GLN A 76 33.46 9.44 1.23
C GLN A 76 31.98 9.27 1.63
N THR A 77 31.65 8.08 2.15
CA THR A 77 30.54 7.84 3.08
C THR A 77 30.85 8.52 4.43
N PRO A 78 29.88 8.83 5.29
CA PRO A 78 29.41 7.81 6.26
C PRO A 78 27.89 7.98 6.59
N PRO A 79 27.31 7.39 7.66
CA PRO A 79 26.23 6.43 7.53
C PRO A 79 24.96 6.81 8.34
N GLY A 80 23.89 6.02 8.18
CA GLY A 80 22.88 5.84 9.22
C GLY A 80 21.54 6.54 8.98
N ALA A 81 20.57 5.76 8.52
CA ALA A 81 19.22 5.77 9.07
C ALA A 81 18.51 4.51 8.58
N ASP A 82 18.44 3.56 9.51
CA ASP A 82 17.57 2.41 9.54
C ASP A 82 16.13 2.80 9.16
N LYS A 83 15.63 2.21 8.07
CA LYS A 83 14.20 1.92 7.88
C LYS A 83 14.11 0.62 7.11
N THR A 84 13.97 -0.46 7.87
CA THR A 84 13.38 -1.71 7.41
C THR A 84 11.95 -1.44 7.00
N GLU A 85 11.73 -1.14 5.72
CA GLU A 85 10.42 -1.31 5.12
C GLU A 85 10.35 -2.77 4.66
N LEU A 86 9.47 -3.50 5.32
CA LEU A 86 9.16 -4.90 5.04
C LEU A 86 8.29 -4.89 3.78
N HIS A 87 8.87 -5.29 2.65
CA HIS A 87 8.11 -5.41 1.41
C HIS A 87 7.32 -6.72 1.53
N THR A 88 6.04 -6.60 1.86
CA THR A 88 5.10 -7.71 1.65
C THR A 88 4.82 -7.75 0.15
N GLU A 89 5.71 -8.40 -0.60
CA GLU A 89 5.42 -8.92 -1.93
C GLU A 89 4.37 -10.02 -1.75
N THR A 90 3.09 -9.62 -1.74
CA THR A 90 2.01 -10.54 -2.06
C THR A 90 2.05 -10.73 -3.56
N ASP A 91 2.53 -11.90 -3.95
CA ASP A 91 2.59 -12.46 -5.29
C ASP A 91 1.16 -12.48 -5.92
N VAL A 92 0.79 -11.39 -6.59
CA VAL A 92 -0.45 -11.31 -7.40
C VAL A 92 -0.13 -11.12 -8.89
N ALA A 93 1.15 -11.27 -9.27
CA ALA A 93 1.71 -10.80 -10.52
C ALA A 93 1.81 -11.87 -11.63
N THR A 94 0.88 -12.82 -11.73
CA THR A 94 1.08 -13.97 -12.63
C THR A 94 0.10 -14.07 -13.82
N LYS A 95 -0.83 -13.13 -14.06
CA LYS A 95 -1.73 -13.24 -15.24
C LYS A 95 -1.98 -12.04 -16.15
N PHE A 96 -1.32 -10.91 -15.94
CA PHE A 96 -1.29 -9.82 -16.93
C PHE A 96 0.13 -9.42 -17.37
N GLY A 97 1.12 -10.29 -17.14
CA GLY A 97 2.53 -9.89 -17.22
C GLY A 97 2.87 -8.86 -16.15
N ASP A 98 4.09 -8.34 -16.20
CA ASP A 98 4.62 -7.26 -15.33
C ASP A 98 3.85 -5.91 -15.47
N ASP A 99 2.71 -5.90 -16.16
CA ASP A 99 2.09 -4.72 -16.76
C ASP A 99 0.92 -4.14 -15.94
N VAL A 100 0.35 -4.91 -15.00
CA VAL A 100 -0.72 -4.42 -14.10
C VAL A 100 -0.12 -3.85 -12.82
N GLY A 101 0.17 -2.54 -12.88
CA GLY A 101 0.63 -1.78 -11.74
C GLY A 101 -0.42 -1.60 -10.63
N PRO A 102 -0.02 -1.06 -9.47
CA PRO A 102 -0.89 -0.91 -8.30
C PRO A 102 -2.12 -0.03 -8.56
N LYS A 103 -1.99 0.97 -9.44
CA LYS A 103 -3.11 1.87 -9.80
C LYS A 103 -4.14 1.17 -10.69
N GLN A 104 -3.70 0.26 -11.55
CA GLN A 104 -4.56 -0.59 -12.36
C GLN A 104 -5.28 -1.61 -11.48
N LEU A 105 -4.58 -2.27 -10.55
CA LEU A 105 -5.20 -3.17 -9.56
C LEU A 105 -6.30 -2.49 -8.77
N MET A 106 -6.04 -1.30 -8.21
CA MET A 106 -7.06 -0.51 -7.51
C MET A 106 -8.29 -0.23 -8.37
N THR A 107 -8.09 -0.03 -9.68
CA THR A 107 -9.19 0.24 -10.61
C THR A 107 -9.97 -1.04 -10.93
N LEU A 108 -9.27 -2.18 -11.12
CA LEU A 108 -9.89 -3.49 -11.33
C LEU A 108 -10.64 -3.97 -10.08
N GLU A 109 -10.08 -3.74 -8.90
CA GLU A 109 -10.71 -4.04 -7.61
C GLU A 109 -12.02 -3.25 -7.46
N ALA A 110 -12.01 -1.95 -7.76
CA ALA A 110 -13.24 -1.15 -7.75
C ALA A 110 -14.30 -1.66 -8.75
N ILE A 111 -13.88 -2.22 -9.90
CA ILE A 111 -14.80 -2.87 -10.85
C ILE A 111 -15.34 -4.19 -10.29
N TYR A 112 -14.51 -4.94 -9.56
CA TYR A 112 -14.92 -6.19 -8.91
C TYR A 112 -15.97 -5.93 -7.81
N GLU A 113 -15.76 -4.91 -6.98
CA GLU A 113 -16.69 -4.51 -5.94
C GLU A 113 -17.97 -3.87 -6.50
N HIS A 114 -17.87 -3.16 -7.63
CA HIS A 114 -18.98 -2.44 -8.25
C HIS A 114 -19.12 -2.77 -9.74
N PRO A 115 -19.60 -3.98 -10.10
CA PRO A 115 -19.66 -4.43 -11.50
C PRO A 115 -20.57 -3.58 -12.39
N ASP A 116 -21.63 -3.04 -11.81
CA ASP A 116 -22.60 -2.17 -12.49
C ASP A 116 -22.17 -0.70 -12.58
N ALA A 117 -21.07 -0.32 -11.92
CA ALA A 117 -20.59 1.05 -11.97
C ALA A 117 -20.07 1.43 -13.37
N SER A 118 -20.49 2.60 -13.83
CA SER A 118 -19.88 3.22 -15.01
C SER A 118 -18.50 3.78 -14.68
N GLN A 119 -17.66 4.01 -15.70
CA GLN A 119 -16.35 4.64 -15.54
C GLN A 119 -16.42 5.98 -14.79
N ARG A 120 -17.52 6.74 -14.94
CA ARG A 120 -17.73 8.01 -14.20
C ARG A 120 -17.95 7.76 -12.72
N GLN A 121 -18.77 6.78 -12.37
CA GLN A 121 -19.04 6.42 -10.97
C GLN A 121 -17.81 5.85 -10.28
N LEU A 122 -16.99 5.07 -11.01
CA LEU A 122 -15.69 4.61 -10.49
C LEU A 122 -14.70 5.75 -10.33
N ALA A 123 -14.72 6.74 -11.23
CA ALA A 123 -13.91 7.94 -11.11
C ALA A 123 -14.28 8.75 -9.86
N ASP A 124 -15.58 8.94 -9.60
CA ASP A 124 -16.08 9.56 -8.36
C ASP A 124 -15.68 8.75 -7.11
N LEU A 125 -15.74 7.41 -7.18
CA LEU A 125 -15.39 6.52 -6.06
C LEU A 125 -13.90 6.58 -5.71
N LEU A 126 -13.04 6.63 -6.73
CA LEU A 126 -11.59 6.65 -6.59
C LEU A 126 -11.02 8.08 -6.49
N ASP A 127 -11.88 9.11 -6.47
CA ASP A 127 -11.52 10.53 -6.48
C ASP A 127 -10.54 10.91 -7.61
N VAL A 128 -10.79 10.38 -8.81
CA VAL A 128 -9.99 10.65 -10.01
C VAL A 128 -10.87 11.10 -11.18
N SER A 129 -10.25 11.50 -12.29
CA SER A 129 -10.99 11.82 -13.50
C SER A 129 -11.42 10.55 -14.26
N HIS A 130 -12.53 10.63 -14.98
CA HIS A 130 -12.96 9.57 -15.92
C HIS A 130 -11.87 9.19 -16.92
N SER A 131 -11.10 10.17 -17.41
CA SER A 131 -10.00 9.94 -18.34
C SER A 131 -8.86 9.15 -17.70
N THR A 132 -8.60 9.35 -16.40
CA THR A 132 -7.62 8.57 -15.64
C THR A 132 -8.03 7.11 -15.53
N ILE A 133 -9.32 6.84 -15.29
CA ILE A 133 -9.86 5.46 -15.29
C ILE A 133 -9.72 4.85 -16.68
N SER A 134 -10.11 5.56 -17.72
CA SER A 134 -10.00 5.09 -19.10
C SER A 134 -8.55 4.78 -19.48
N HIS A 135 -7.59 5.64 -19.11
CA HIS A 135 -6.18 5.43 -19.40
C HIS A 135 -5.65 4.19 -18.67
N ARG A 136 -5.86 4.10 -17.35
CA ARG A 136 -5.44 2.95 -16.52
C ARG A 136 -5.95 1.63 -17.06
N LEU A 137 -7.18 1.60 -17.58
CA LEU A 137 -7.77 0.39 -18.15
C LEU A 137 -7.30 0.11 -19.58
N SER A 138 -6.97 1.14 -20.36
CA SER A 138 -6.45 0.97 -21.73
C SER A 138 -4.99 0.54 -21.75
N GLU A 139 -4.24 0.84 -20.70
CA GLU A 139 -2.87 0.36 -20.51
C GLU A 139 -2.83 -1.16 -20.26
N ILE A 140 -3.94 -1.76 -19.78
CA ILE A 140 -3.99 -3.20 -19.52
C ILE A 140 -4.17 -3.94 -20.85
N GLU A 141 -3.16 -4.72 -21.24
CA GLU A 141 -3.21 -5.53 -22.45
C GLU A 141 -4.43 -6.48 -22.44
N GLY A 142 -5.23 -6.43 -23.49
CA GLY A 142 -6.40 -7.31 -23.66
C GLY A 142 -7.61 -6.95 -22.77
N PHE A 143 -7.56 -5.83 -22.03
CA PHE A 143 -8.70 -5.36 -21.27
C PHE A 143 -9.76 -4.74 -22.20
N ASP A 144 -10.98 -5.25 -22.10
CA ASP A 144 -12.14 -4.74 -22.81
C ASP A 144 -13.24 -4.33 -21.82
N TRP A 145 -13.75 -3.11 -21.97
CA TRP A 145 -14.75 -2.56 -21.05
C TRP A 145 -16.13 -3.20 -21.20
N GLU A 146 -16.49 -3.64 -22.41
CA GLU A 146 -17.77 -4.33 -22.65
C GLU A 146 -17.77 -5.71 -21.96
N ASN A 147 -16.62 -6.39 -21.96
CA ASN A 147 -16.42 -7.66 -21.28
C ASN A 147 -15.73 -7.54 -19.90
N ARG A 148 -15.76 -6.35 -19.28
CA ARG A 148 -15.00 -6.06 -18.04
C ARG A 148 -15.28 -7.05 -16.92
N TRP A 149 -16.53 -7.47 -16.75
CA TRP A 149 -16.90 -8.38 -15.66
C TRP A 149 -16.28 -9.76 -15.85
N SER A 150 -16.27 -10.29 -17.08
CA SER A 150 -15.64 -11.60 -17.32
C SER A 150 -14.14 -11.55 -17.07
N ILE A 151 -13.48 -10.45 -17.44
CA ILE A 151 -12.03 -10.27 -17.29
C ILE A 151 -11.66 -10.09 -15.81
N VAL A 152 -12.35 -9.20 -15.11
CA VAL A 152 -12.10 -8.91 -13.69
C VAL A 152 -12.46 -10.10 -12.82
N LYS A 153 -13.58 -10.78 -13.10
CA LYS A 153 -13.98 -11.97 -12.36
C LYS A 153 -12.98 -13.11 -12.52
N ASP A 154 -12.55 -13.41 -13.75
CA ASP A 154 -11.51 -14.44 -13.98
C ASP A 154 -10.22 -14.09 -13.25
N PHE A 155 -9.80 -12.82 -13.31
CA PHE A 155 -8.60 -12.35 -12.63
C PHE A 155 -8.64 -12.53 -11.10
N PHE A 156 -9.75 -12.15 -10.45
CA PHE A 156 -9.87 -12.26 -8.99
C PHE A 156 -10.31 -13.65 -8.51
N GLU A 157 -11.07 -14.43 -9.29
CA GLU A 157 -11.44 -15.80 -8.92
C GLU A 157 -10.27 -16.79 -9.09
N ASP A 158 -9.35 -16.56 -10.04
CA ASP A 158 -8.11 -17.35 -10.16
C ASP A 158 -7.16 -17.05 -8.99
N ALA A 159 -7.11 -15.79 -8.52
CA ALA A 159 -6.44 -15.40 -7.29
C ALA A 159 -7.13 -15.97 -6.03
N ASP A 160 -8.46 -16.05 -6.02
CA ASP A 160 -9.21 -16.70 -4.93
C ASP A 160 -8.97 -18.21 -4.93
N THR A 161 -8.76 -18.88 -6.07
CA THR A 161 -8.33 -20.29 -6.06
C THR A 161 -6.96 -20.50 -5.42
N ASP A 162 -6.01 -19.57 -5.61
CA ASP A 162 -4.71 -19.60 -4.94
C ASP A 162 -4.84 -19.28 -3.43
N GLY A 163 -5.66 -18.29 -3.09
CA GLY A 163 -6.01 -17.93 -1.71
C GLY A 163 -6.85 -18.98 -0.97
N LYS A 164 -7.67 -19.75 -1.69
CA LYS A 164 -8.51 -20.82 -1.15
C LYS A 164 -7.71 -22.08 -0.89
N ILE A 165 -6.64 -22.35 -1.66
CA ILE A 165 -5.63 -23.34 -1.28
C ILE A 165 -5.00 -22.91 0.05
N SER A 166 -4.58 -21.65 0.19
CA SER A 166 -4.01 -21.14 1.46
C SER A 166 -4.99 -21.17 2.64
N SER A 167 -6.26 -20.78 2.44
CA SER A 167 -7.28 -20.81 3.48
C SER A 167 -7.70 -22.23 3.88
N GLN A 168 -7.69 -23.17 2.94
CA GLN A 168 -7.97 -24.57 3.22
C GLN A 168 -6.78 -25.21 3.95
N GLU A 169 -5.53 -24.95 3.52
CA GLU A 169 -4.33 -25.39 4.25
C GLU A 169 -4.24 -24.78 5.65
N MET A 170 -4.69 -23.53 5.85
CA MET A 170 -4.76 -22.92 7.18
C MET A 170 -5.84 -23.58 8.04
N GLY A 171 -6.95 -24.02 7.44
CA GLY A 171 -7.98 -24.84 8.08
C GLY A 171 -7.46 -26.23 8.48
N ASP A 172 -6.75 -26.91 7.59
CA ASP A 172 -6.10 -28.19 7.88
C ASP A 172 -5.04 -28.06 8.98
N ARG A 173 -4.28 -26.95 9.00
CA ARG A 173 -3.32 -26.64 10.08
C ARG A 173 -4.00 -26.33 11.40
N LEU A 174 -5.18 -25.69 11.41
CA LEU A 174 -5.96 -25.46 12.62
C LEU A 174 -6.49 -26.78 13.18
N ASP A 175 -7.04 -27.66 12.34
CA ASP A 175 -7.48 -28.99 12.75
C ASP A 175 -6.32 -29.82 13.31
N GLN A 176 -5.15 -29.75 12.66
CA GLN A 176 -3.92 -30.39 13.15
C GLN A 176 -3.44 -29.81 14.49
N LEU A 177 -3.56 -28.50 14.70
CA LEU A 177 -3.21 -27.85 15.97
C LEU A 177 -4.20 -28.19 17.08
N GLU A 178 -5.50 -28.25 16.78
CA GLU A 178 -6.52 -28.71 17.73
C GLU A 178 -6.29 -30.18 18.13
N GLN A 179 -5.97 -31.05 17.16
CA GLN A 179 -5.58 -32.43 17.45
C GLN A 179 -4.29 -32.52 18.28
N GLN A 180 -3.31 -31.63 18.05
CA GLN A 180 -2.10 -31.55 18.88
C GLN A 180 -2.44 -31.12 20.31
N ILE A 181 -3.23 -30.08 20.51
CA ILE A 181 -3.64 -29.62 21.85
C ILE A 181 -4.39 -30.74 22.59
N GLU A 182 -5.31 -31.44 21.91
CA GLU A 182 -6.02 -32.56 22.51
C GLU A 182 -5.07 -33.73 22.85
N SER A 183 -4.03 -33.97 22.06
CA SER A 183 -3.00 -34.97 22.36
C SER A 183 -2.08 -34.56 23.53
N LEU A 184 -1.80 -33.26 23.68
CA LEU A 184 -1.00 -32.71 24.79
C LEU A 184 -1.77 -32.77 26.12
N ASP A 185 -3.08 -32.48 26.11
CA ASP A 185 -3.94 -32.57 27.29
C ASP A 185 -4.16 -34.04 27.73
N ARG A 186 -4.08 -34.98 26.78
CA ARG A 186 -4.16 -36.43 27.04
C ARG A 186 -2.86 -37.08 27.53
N SER A 187 -1.77 -36.32 27.69
CA SER A 187 -0.54 -36.83 28.31
C SER A 187 -0.54 -36.52 29.80
N PRO A 188 -0.96 -37.44 30.70
CA PRO A 188 -0.94 -37.24 32.15
C PRO A 188 0.48 -37.33 32.76
N GLU A 189 1.53 -37.13 31.96
CA GLU A 189 2.90 -37.10 32.43
C GLU A 189 3.20 -35.67 32.91
N SER A 190 2.74 -35.34 34.13
CA SER A 190 3.10 -34.07 34.78
C SER A 190 4.61 -33.87 34.67
N PRO A 191 5.08 -32.72 34.13
CA PRO A 191 6.52 -32.46 33.91
C PRO A 191 7.32 -32.42 35.21
N PHE A 192 6.64 -32.47 36.36
CA PHE A 192 7.21 -32.47 37.70
C PHE A 192 7.26 -33.86 38.37
N LYS A 193 7.04 -34.96 37.63
CA LYS A 193 7.24 -36.32 38.18
C LYS A 193 8.67 -36.55 38.68
N ASP A 194 9.64 -35.86 38.11
CA ASP A 194 11.02 -35.88 38.56
C ASP A 194 11.22 -34.87 39.71
N VAL A 195 11.30 -35.40 40.93
CA VAL A 195 11.47 -34.62 42.16
C VAL A 195 12.77 -33.81 42.15
N GLU A 196 13.84 -34.30 41.51
CA GLU A 196 15.10 -33.57 41.41
C GLU A 196 14.99 -32.39 40.44
N LEU A 197 14.27 -32.58 39.33
CA LEU A 197 13.98 -31.51 38.38
C LEU A 197 13.05 -30.46 38.99
N ALA A 198 11.98 -30.87 39.68
CA ALA A 198 11.09 -29.98 40.40
C ALA A 198 11.83 -29.17 41.46
N HIS A 199 12.71 -29.80 42.24
CA HIS A 199 13.54 -29.11 43.23
C HIS A 199 14.45 -28.05 42.58
N LYS A 200 15.11 -28.36 41.47
CA LYS A 200 15.98 -27.40 40.76
C LYS A 200 15.21 -26.24 40.16
N VAL A 201 14.05 -26.49 39.56
CA VAL A 201 13.19 -25.44 38.97
C VAL A 201 12.64 -24.53 40.07
N ILE A 202 12.12 -25.09 41.16
CA ILE A 202 11.64 -24.31 42.31
C ILE A 202 12.77 -23.49 42.93
N HIS A 203 13.95 -24.08 43.12
CA HIS A 203 15.10 -23.38 43.68
C HIS A 203 15.53 -22.21 42.77
N ALA A 204 15.60 -22.44 41.46
CA ALA A 204 15.94 -21.40 40.49
C ALA A 204 14.88 -20.29 40.41
N CYS A 205 13.59 -20.63 40.54
CA CYS A 205 12.51 -19.64 40.58
C CYS A 205 12.55 -18.80 41.87
N ILE A 206 12.76 -19.42 43.04
CA ILE A 206 12.85 -18.72 44.34
C ILE A 206 14.09 -17.82 44.43
N GLU A 207 15.20 -18.22 43.80
CA GLU A 207 16.44 -17.43 43.79
C GLU A 207 16.44 -16.34 42.70
N SER A 208 15.48 -16.38 41.77
CA SER A 208 15.31 -15.35 40.75
C SER A 208 14.48 -14.19 41.29
N GLU A 209 15.08 -13.00 41.35
CA GLU A 209 14.38 -11.75 41.70
C GLU A 209 13.31 -11.32 40.66
N ASN A 210 13.09 -12.14 39.62
CA ASN A 210 12.25 -11.83 38.47
C ASN A 210 10.85 -12.48 38.55
N ILE A 211 10.56 -13.24 39.62
CA ILE A 211 9.25 -13.83 39.86
C ILE A 211 8.51 -13.07 40.98
N SER A 212 7.22 -12.82 40.75
CA SER A 212 6.35 -12.24 41.79
C SER A 212 5.94 -13.31 42.80
N VAL A 213 5.70 -12.90 44.06
CA VAL A 213 5.19 -13.77 45.14
C VAL A 213 3.91 -14.50 44.74
N GLU A 214 3.05 -13.87 43.93
CA GLU A 214 1.82 -14.50 43.43
C GLU A 214 2.10 -15.67 42.48
N GLU A 215 3.14 -15.53 41.65
CA GLU A 215 3.56 -16.55 40.69
C GLU A 215 4.31 -17.69 41.41
N GLU A 216 5.11 -17.37 42.44
CA GLU A 216 5.72 -18.37 43.34
C GLU A 216 4.64 -19.23 44.02
N LEU A 217 3.59 -18.62 44.57
CA LEU A 217 2.48 -19.35 45.20
C LEU A 217 1.72 -20.23 44.19
N ARG A 218 1.61 -19.80 42.93
CA ARG A 218 0.99 -20.60 41.86
C ARG A 218 1.82 -21.85 41.55
N ILE A 219 3.15 -21.70 41.44
CA ILE A 219 4.08 -22.82 41.21
C ILE A 219 4.08 -23.78 42.40
N LEU A 220 4.08 -23.27 43.63
CA LEU A 220 3.99 -24.11 44.82
C LEU A 220 2.68 -24.89 44.87
N LYS A 221 1.57 -24.28 44.46
CA LYS A 221 0.27 -24.95 44.40
C LYS A 221 0.22 -26.02 43.33
N SER A 222 0.83 -25.82 42.15
CA SER A 222 0.86 -26.86 41.12
C SER A 222 1.67 -28.08 41.58
N VAL A 223 2.80 -27.87 42.25
CA VAL A 223 3.64 -28.98 42.74
C VAL A 223 3.02 -29.71 43.94
N ALA A 224 2.31 -28.99 44.83
CA ALA A 224 1.68 -29.59 46.00
C ALA A 224 0.36 -30.35 45.69
N VAL A 225 -0.26 -30.13 44.53
CA VAL A 225 -1.47 -30.85 44.10
C VAL A 225 -1.13 -32.20 43.45
N ASP A 226 0.10 -32.38 42.97
CA ASP A 226 0.59 -33.58 42.29
C ASP A 226 1.41 -34.54 43.20
N ASN A 227 1.47 -34.31 44.52
CA ASN A 227 2.07 -35.23 45.51
C ASN A 227 0.99 -35.82 46.44
#